data_AF-A0A4Q8AGQ2-F1
#
_entry.id   AF-A0A4Q8AGQ2-F1
#
_cell.length_a   1.000
_cell.length_b   1.000
_cell.length_c   1.000
_cell.angle_alpha   90.00
_cell.angle_beta   90.00
_cell.angle_gamma   90.00
#
_symmetry.space_group_name_H-M   'P 1'
#
loop_
_entity.id
_entity.type
_entity.pdbx_description
1 polymer ?
#
loop_
_entity_poly.entity_id
_entity_poly.type
_entity_poly.pdbx_seq_one_letter_code
_entity_poly.pdbx_strand_id
1 'polypeptide(L)'
;MAAVCIGLLSACSPGDPSVPTGTGSAPAETTTPGSPSATATPQPSVTPTDAPSASLPAEEAASVVYPAPGESDFVDPESAVGGFTADYAEFAAPEISDYMQGDSRSGEFEVSAGGNRVTTVLVRQMSDDAWYVIGSTTPDIQVAEPVSGAAISSPVTVGGEAVAFEGNVVVQVRGVDGDVLGQEPVTGSGGPDLGPFSGDIAFTDPGSGQGAVLFLTYSAMDGSLEQVVAVPVGFGG
;
A
#
# COMPACT_ATOMS: atom_id res chain seq x y z
N MET A 1 5.11 -56.63 12.10
CA MET A 1 3.89 -56.74 11.28
C MET A 1 3.49 -55.30 10.94
N ALA A 2 3.93 -54.73 9.82
CA ALA A 2 3.31 -54.78 8.48
C ALA A 2 1.84 -54.29 8.53
N ALA A 3 1.35 -53.31 7.74
CA ALA A 3 1.76 -52.90 6.41
C ALA A 3 1.32 -51.45 6.05
N VAL A 4 2.05 -50.90 5.08
CA VAL A 4 1.76 -49.75 4.20
C VAL A 4 0.60 -50.10 3.25
N CYS A 5 -0.24 -49.13 2.86
CA CYS A 5 -1.04 -49.18 1.64
C CYS A 5 -1.11 -47.80 0.97
N ILE A 6 -0.38 -47.68 -0.14
CA ILE A 6 -0.46 -46.65 -1.19
C ILE A 6 -1.49 -47.13 -2.21
N GLY A 7 -2.40 -46.25 -2.66
CA GLY A 7 -3.35 -46.53 -3.74
C GLY A 7 -3.18 -45.56 -4.90
N LEU A 8 -2.53 -46.02 -5.97
CA LEU A 8 -2.62 -45.44 -7.32
C LEU A 8 -3.95 -45.86 -7.96
N LEU A 9 -4.56 -44.96 -8.75
CA LEU A 9 -5.59 -45.31 -9.74
C LEU A 9 -5.19 -44.74 -11.10
N SER A 10 -5.11 -45.66 -12.06
CA SER A 10 -4.78 -45.47 -13.47
C SER A 10 -5.93 -46.08 -14.28
N ALA A 11 -6.45 -45.37 -15.29
CA ALA A 11 -7.29 -45.90 -16.39
C ALA A 11 -7.35 -44.83 -17.50
N CYS A 12 -6.74 -45.05 -18.67
CA CYS A 12 -7.18 -45.82 -19.85
C CYS A 12 -7.87 -44.93 -20.90
N SER A 13 -7.19 -44.81 -22.05
CA SER A 13 -7.55 -44.10 -23.27
C SER A 13 -8.28 -45.03 -24.25
N PRO A 14 -9.02 -44.48 -25.25
CA PRO A 14 -9.06 -45.15 -26.54
C PRO A 14 -8.91 -44.19 -27.75
N GLY A 15 -7.96 -44.52 -28.63
CA GLY A 15 -8.23 -44.81 -30.05
C GLY A 15 -8.35 -43.65 -31.05
N ASP A 16 -7.27 -43.40 -31.77
CA ASP A 16 -7.22 -42.76 -33.10
C ASP A 16 -7.66 -43.77 -34.21
N PRO A 17 -8.11 -43.34 -35.41
CA PRO A 17 -7.20 -43.45 -36.55
C PRO A 17 -7.36 -42.45 -37.72
N SER A 18 -6.20 -42.00 -38.22
CA SER A 18 -5.72 -42.05 -39.62
C SER A 18 -5.74 -40.78 -40.51
N VAL A 19 -4.51 -40.40 -40.85
CA VAL A 19 -3.95 -39.48 -41.87
C VAL A 19 -4.27 -39.91 -43.32
N PRO A 20 -4.12 -39.04 -44.35
CA PRO A 20 -2.84 -39.02 -45.08
C PRO A 20 -2.31 -37.66 -45.60
N THR A 21 -1.00 -37.48 -45.40
CA THR A 21 0.07 -37.20 -46.40
C THR A 21 0.13 -35.90 -47.22
N GLY A 22 1.30 -35.25 -47.11
CA GLY A 22 1.96 -34.41 -48.12
C GLY A 22 3.12 -33.63 -47.48
N THR A 23 4.34 -34.20 -47.38
CA THR A 23 5.50 -33.93 -48.28
C THR A 23 5.64 -32.43 -48.60
N GLY A 24 6.71 -31.70 -48.31
CA GLY A 24 8.08 -31.95 -47.90
C GLY A 24 8.91 -30.70 -48.24
N SER A 25 10.15 -30.64 -47.73
CA SER A 25 11.27 -29.78 -48.18
C SER A 25 11.36 -28.33 -47.68
N ALA A 26 12.39 -28.10 -46.86
CA ALA A 26 13.21 -26.86 -46.82
C ALA A 26 14.01 -26.71 -48.16
N PRO A 27 14.80 -25.65 -48.46
CA PRO A 27 15.32 -24.54 -47.64
C PRO A 27 15.40 -23.15 -48.37
N ALA A 28 16.16 -22.22 -47.77
CA ALA A 28 17.03 -21.20 -48.40
C ALA A 28 16.55 -19.74 -48.63
N GLU A 29 17.56 -18.87 -48.54
CA GLU A 29 17.62 -17.41 -48.53
C GLU A 29 17.30 -16.72 -49.88
N THR A 30 17.37 -15.37 -49.87
CA THR A 30 17.83 -14.47 -50.96
C THR A 30 16.79 -13.48 -51.57
N THR A 31 16.92 -12.21 -51.14
CA THR A 31 16.86 -10.89 -51.85
C THR A 31 15.75 -10.47 -52.86
N THR A 32 15.13 -9.30 -52.58
CA THR A 32 14.92 -8.06 -53.43
C THR A 32 14.08 -8.16 -54.74
N PRO A 33 13.46 -7.10 -55.37
CA PRO A 33 13.02 -5.71 -55.02
C PRO A 33 11.51 -5.42 -55.29
N GLY A 34 10.99 -4.21 -54.98
CA GLY A 34 9.84 -3.64 -55.72
C GLY A 34 8.91 -2.64 -55.00
N SER A 35 8.89 -1.39 -55.47
CA SER A 35 8.11 -0.22 -55.02
C SER A 35 6.62 -0.26 -55.46
N PRO A 36 5.70 0.54 -54.89
CA PRO A 36 5.57 1.95 -55.30
C PRO A 36 5.37 2.96 -54.14
N SER A 37 5.88 4.17 -54.39
CA SER A 37 5.63 5.40 -53.63
C SER A 37 4.13 5.66 -53.42
N ALA A 38 3.73 5.82 -52.16
CA ALA A 38 2.59 6.66 -51.80
C ALA A 38 3.12 8.04 -51.39
N THR A 39 2.73 9.06 -52.14
CA THR A 39 2.96 10.46 -51.78
C THR A 39 2.12 10.78 -50.54
N ALA A 40 2.74 10.74 -49.37
CA ALA A 40 2.13 11.23 -48.13
C ALA A 40 2.29 12.76 -48.08
N THR A 41 1.16 13.46 -48.16
CA THR A 41 1.05 14.89 -47.81
C THR A 41 1.61 15.09 -46.40
N PRO A 42 2.41 16.14 -46.13
CA PRO A 42 2.87 16.41 -44.77
C PRO A 42 1.65 16.75 -43.89
N GLN A 43 1.26 15.81 -43.02
CA GLN A 43 0.37 16.09 -41.91
C GLN A 43 1.14 17.00 -40.94
N PRO A 44 0.57 18.14 -40.51
CA PRO A 44 1.22 18.94 -39.48
C PRO A 44 1.40 18.07 -38.24
N SER A 45 2.66 17.78 -37.89
CA SER A 45 3.00 17.25 -36.58
C SER A 45 2.56 18.28 -35.55
N VAL A 46 1.42 18.04 -34.92
CA VAL A 46 1.15 18.63 -33.61
C VAL A 46 2.17 17.98 -32.68
N THR A 47 3.16 18.76 -32.26
CA THR A 47 3.95 18.40 -31.08
C THR A 47 2.95 18.13 -29.96
N PRO A 48 3.00 16.99 -29.26
CA PRO A 48 2.25 16.88 -28.02
C PRO A 48 2.73 18.04 -27.14
N THR A 49 1.83 18.98 -26.87
CA THR A 49 2.00 19.92 -25.78
C THR A 49 2.10 19.06 -24.53
N ASP A 50 3.28 19.06 -23.94
CA ASP A 50 3.56 18.51 -22.62
C ASP A 50 2.51 19.11 -21.68
N ALA A 51 1.47 18.34 -21.39
CA ALA A 51 0.50 18.72 -20.38
C ALA A 51 1.28 18.74 -19.08
N PRO A 52 1.24 19.83 -18.29
CA PRO A 52 1.86 19.80 -16.98
C PRO A 52 1.22 18.63 -16.23
N SER A 53 2.00 17.61 -15.86
CA SER A 53 1.63 16.69 -14.78
C SER A 53 1.20 17.60 -13.64
N ALA A 54 -0.11 17.60 -13.35
CA ALA A 54 -0.63 18.36 -12.24
C ALA A 54 -0.13 17.65 -10.98
N SER A 55 1.06 18.04 -10.53
CA SER A 55 1.57 17.65 -9.23
C SER A 55 0.54 18.11 -8.20
N LEU A 56 0.15 17.20 -7.31
CA LEU A 56 -0.78 17.51 -6.23
C LEU A 56 -0.34 18.78 -5.49
N PRO A 57 -1.26 19.71 -5.19
CA PRO A 57 -0.94 20.88 -4.38
C PRO A 57 -0.26 20.49 -3.06
N ALA A 58 0.75 21.26 -2.64
CA ALA A 58 1.56 20.92 -1.45
C ALA A 58 0.71 20.72 -0.17
N GLU A 59 -0.38 21.47 -0.03
CA GLU A 59 -1.34 21.34 1.08
C GLU A 59 -2.06 19.98 1.07
N GLU A 60 -2.41 19.47 -0.13
CA GLU A 60 -3.02 18.15 -0.27
C GLU A 60 -1.97 17.06 -0.03
N ALA A 61 -0.78 17.21 -0.63
CA ALA A 61 0.34 16.30 -0.43
C ALA A 61 0.74 16.14 1.04
N ALA A 62 0.70 17.21 1.85
CA ALA A 62 1.04 17.16 3.27
C ALA A 62 0.07 16.31 4.13
N SER A 63 -1.11 16.00 3.61
CA SER A 63 -2.11 15.15 4.29
C SER A 63 -2.07 13.70 3.82
N VAL A 64 -1.24 13.36 2.84
CA VAL A 64 -1.18 12.02 2.24
C VAL A 64 -0.27 11.11 3.07
N VAL A 65 -0.77 9.92 3.37
CA VAL A 65 0.02 8.80 3.90
C VAL A 65 0.43 7.86 2.77
N TYR A 66 -0.50 7.53 1.88
CA TYR A 66 -0.29 6.55 0.81
C TYR A 66 -1.31 6.73 -0.34
N PRO A 67 -0.94 6.47 -1.60
CA PRO A 67 0.43 6.28 -2.09
C PRO A 67 1.15 7.63 -2.15
N ALA A 68 2.33 7.68 -2.78
CA ALA A 68 3.05 8.94 -2.91
C ALA A 68 2.23 10.04 -3.61
N PRO A 69 2.28 11.30 -3.14
CA PRO A 69 1.52 12.39 -3.74
C PRO A 69 1.82 12.54 -5.24
N GLY A 70 0.77 12.54 -6.06
CA GLY A 70 0.87 12.62 -7.52
C GLY A 70 1.23 11.30 -8.21
N GLU A 71 1.37 10.21 -7.47
CA GLU A 71 1.62 8.86 -8.00
C GLU A 71 0.43 7.91 -7.81
N SER A 72 -0.73 8.41 -7.36
CA SER A 72 -1.91 7.55 -7.20
C SER A 72 -2.59 7.30 -8.53
N ASP A 73 -2.74 6.03 -8.86
CA ASP A 73 -3.61 5.56 -9.95
C ASP A 73 -4.94 4.98 -9.42
N PHE A 74 -5.23 5.13 -8.12
CA PHE A 74 -6.44 4.57 -7.51
C PHE A 74 -7.69 5.37 -7.91
N VAL A 75 -8.50 4.77 -8.79
CA VAL A 75 -9.77 5.34 -9.26
C VAL A 75 -10.92 5.14 -8.27
N ASP A 76 -10.76 4.22 -7.32
CA ASP A 76 -11.74 3.90 -6.29
C ASP A 76 -11.08 3.83 -4.90
N PRO A 77 -11.84 4.16 -3.84
CA PRO A 77 -11.31 4.24 -2.49
C PRO A 77 -10.91 2.87 -1.90
N GLU A 78 -11.56 1.79 -2.33
CA GLU A 78 -11.30 0.43 -1.83
C GLU A 78 -9.92 -0.06 -2.27
N SER A 79 -9.55 0.19 -3.54
CA SER A 79 -8.21 -0.12 -4.06
C SER A 79 -7.10 0.63 -3.31
N ALA A 80 -7.34 1.90 -2.93
CA ALA A 80 -6.38 2.68 -2.14
C ALA A 80 -6.17 2.08 -0.74
N VAL A 81 -7.24 1.65 -0.06
CA VAL A 81 -7.13 0.97 1.24
C VAL A 81 -6.51 -0.42 1.10
N GLY A 82 -6.83 -1.15 0.04
CA GLY A 82 -6.20 -2.43 -0.28
C GLY A 82 -4.68 -2.31 -0.42
N GLY A 83 -4.20 -1.35 -1.22
CA GLY A 83 -2.77 -1.07 -1.37
C GLY A 83 -2.13 -0.60 -0.06
N PHE A 84 -2.76 0.32 0.68
CA PHE A 84 -2.24 0.77 1.96
C PHE A 84 -2.08 -0.38 2.96
N THR A 85 -3.10 -1.23 3.09
CA THR A 85 -3.08 -2.33 4.05
C THR A 85 -2.09 -3.43 3.65
N ALA A 86 -2.01 -3.78 2.37
CA ALA A 86 -1.13 -4.85 1.89
C ALA A 86 0.34 -4.41 1.75
N ASP A 87 0.59 -3.26 1.15
CA ASP A 87 1.94 -2.86 0.71
C ASP A 87 2.62 -1.89 1.70
N TYR A 88 1.85 -1.01 2.35
CA TYR A 88 2.41 0.06 3.19
C TYR A 88 2.38 -0.28 4.69
N ALA A 89 1.24 -0.77 5.19
CA ALA A 89 1.07 -1.19 6.58
C ALA A 89 1.44 -2.66 6.81
N GLU A 90 1.45 -3.48 5.76
CA GLU A 90 1.83 -4.91 5.79
C GLU A 90 0.89 -5.79 6.65
N PHE A 91 -0.42 -5.54 6.61
CA PHE A 91 -1.41 -6.45 7.18
C PHE A 91 -1.40 -7.81 6.47
N ALA A 92 -1.47 -8.88 7.26
CA ALA A 92 -1.65 -10.23 6.74
C ALA A 92 -3.13 -10.48 6.43
N ALA A 93 -3.53 -10.30 5.18
CA ALA A 93 -4.87 -10.61 4.66
C ALA A 93 -6.02 -10.06 5.54
N PRO A 94 -6.11 -8.73 5.73
CA PRO A 94 -7.11 -8.14 6.60
C PRO A 94 -8.51 -8.24 6.01
N GLU A 95 -9.52 -8.22 6.88
CA GLU A 95 -10.91 -8.00 6.52
C GLU A 95 -11.14 -6.49 6.41
N ILE A 96 -11.61 -6.04 5.24
CA ILE A 96 -11.91 -4.64 4.95
C ILE A 96 -13.45 -4.52 4.84
N SER A 97 -14.02 -3.54 5.53
CA SER A 97 -15.47 -3.29 5.51
C SER A 97 -15.97 -2.75 4.18
N ASP A 98 -17.29 -2.61 4.06
CA ASP A 98 -17.87 -1.75 3.02
C ASP A 98 -17.44 -0.28 3.23
N TYR A 99 -17.45 0.50 2.14
CA TYR A 99 -17.13 1.91 2.16
C TYR A 99 -18.13 2.73 2.99
N MET A 100 -17.63 3.46 3.99
CA MET A 100 -18.42 4.38 4.79
C MET A 100 -18.22 5.81 4.28
N GLN A 101 -19.23 6.35 3.60
CA GLN A 101 -19.17 7.70 3.04
C GLN A 101 -19.07 8.77 4.13
N GLY A 102 -18.05 9.62 4.03
CA GLY A 102 -17.92 10.87 4.76
C GLY A 102 -18.52 12.04 3.96
N ASP A 103 -17.66 12.92 3.44
CA ASP A 103 -18.06 13.96 2.49
C ASP A 103 -18.05 13.45 1.03
N SER A 104 -18.44 14.28 0.06
CA SER A 104 -18.48 13.89 -1.37
C SER A 104 -17.16 13.39 -1.96
N ARG A 105 -16.04 13.62 -1.29
CA ARG A 105 -14.67 13.26 -1.68
C ARG A 105 -13.94 12.52 -0.55
N SER A 106 -14.62 12.05 0.48
CA SER A 106 -13.97 11.34 1.59
C SER A 106 -14.83 10.23 2.16
N GLY A 107 -14.17 9.27 2.77
CA GLY A 107 -14.83 8.22 3.53
C GLY A 107 -13.84 7.39 4.31
N GLU A 108 -14.35 6.32 4.86
CA GLU A 108 -13.64 5.51 5.83
C GLU A 108 -13.89 4.02 5.55
N PHE A 109 -12.94 3.20 5.98
CA PHE A 109 -13.05 1.75 6.02
C PHE A 109 -12.64 1.27 7.40
N GLU A 110 -13.34 0.26 7.91
CA GLU A 110 -12.88 -0.53 9.05
C GLU A 110 -12.04 -1.69 8.53
N VAL A 111 -10.84 -1.83 9.11
CA VAL A 111 -9.87 -2.88 8.78
C VAL A 111 -9.61 -3.68 10.06
N SER A 112 -9.74 -5.00 9.99
CA SER A 112 -9.45 -5.90 11.11
C SER A 112 -8.64 -7.12 10.66
N ALA A 113 -7.82 -7.66 11.56
CA ALA A 113 -7.06 -8.88 11.31
C ALA A 113 -7.77 -10.14 11.85
N GLY A 114 -9.11 -10.22 11.70
CA GLY A 114 -9.92 -11.36 12.18
C GLY A 114 -10.21 -11.37 13.69
N GLY A 115 -9.88 -10.28 14.40
CA GLY A 115 -10.14 -10.07 15.82
C GLY A 115 -11.18 -8.99 16.10
N ASN A 116 -11.31 -8.59 17.37
CA ASN A 116 -12.18 -7.48 17.79
C ASN A 116 -11.49 -6.09 17.76
N ARG A 117 -10.23 -6.06 17.33
CA ARG A 117 -9.43 -4.86 17.16
C ARG A 117 -9.62 -4.35 15.73
N VAL A 118 -9.99 -3.08 15.62
CA VAL A 118 -10.32 -2.43 14.34
C VAL A 118 -9.43 -1.21 14.15
N THR A 119 -9.02 -0.98 12.92
CA THR A 119 -8.40 0.25 12.43
C THR A 119 -9.36 0.93 11.47
N THR A 120 -9.71 2.19 11.73
CA THR A 120 -10.43 3.03 10.78
C THR A 120 -9.42 3.71 9.87
N VAL A 121 -9.44 3.37 8.58
CA VAL A 121 -8.61 4.00 7.55
C VAL A 121 -9.39 5.13 6.89
N LEU A 122 -8.80 6.31 6.83
CA LEU A 122 -9.42 7.50 6.24
C LEU A 122 -8.91 7.68 4.81
N VAL A 123 -9.83 7.85 3.87
CA VAL A 123 -9.52 8.08 2.46
C VAL A 123 -10.10 9.40 1.96
N ARG A 124 -9.39 10.00 1.00
CA ARG A 124 -9.82 11.22 0.33
C ARG A 124 -9.45 11.20 -1.14
N GLN A 125 -10.39 11.64 -1.97
CA GLN A 125 -10.13 11.98 -3.35
C GLN A 125 -9.54 13.40 -3.44
N MET A 126 -8.38 13.51 -4.08
CA MET A 126 -7.65 14.77 -4.21
C MET A 126 -7.97 15.51 -5.51
N SER A 127 -7.31 16.64 -5.78
CA SER A 127 -7.57 17.49 -6.94
C SER A 127 -7.17 16.87 -8.29
N ASP A 128 -6.43 15.77 -8.28
CA ASP A 128 -6.09 14.93 -9.43
C ASP A 128 -7.11 13.80 -9.69
N ASP A 129 -8.25 13.84 -8.99
CA ASP A 129 -9.33 12.85 -9.05
C ASP A 129 -8.93 11.43 -8.58
N ALA A 130 -7.72 11.24 -8.04
CA ALA A 130 -7.27 9.96 -7.49
C ALA A 130 -7.54 9.86 -5.98
N TRP A 131 -7.67 8.62 -5.49
CA TRP A 131 -7.89 8.32 -4.07
C TRP A 131 -6.58 8.11 -3.32
N TYR A 132 -6.54 8.64 -2.11
CA TYR A 132 -5.41 8.57 -1.19
C TYR A 132 -5.88 8.16 0.20
N VAL A 133 -5.04 7.40 0.91
CA VAL A 133 -5.13 7.26 2.36
C VAL A 133 -4.48 8.48 3.00
N ILE A 134 -5.23 9.13 3.88
CA ILE A 134 -4.81 10.36 4.56
C ILE A 134 -4.50 10.15 6.05
N GLY A 135 -4.69 8.92 6.53
CA GLY A 135 -4.42 8.54 7.91
C GLY A 135 -5.18 7.29 8.31
N SER A 136 -4.90 6.80 9.50
CA SER A 136 -5.70 5.76 10.14
C SER A 136 -5.76 5.98 11.64
N THR A 137 -6.81 5.48 12.29
CA THR A 137 -7.03 5.62 13.73
C THR A 137 -7.58 4.34 14.33
N THR A 138 -7.39 4.15 15.63
CA THR A 138 -8.06 3.08 16.40
C THR A 138 -8.44 3.63 17.78
N PRO A 139 -9.52 3.14 18.42
CA PRO A 139 -9.80 3.47 19.82
C PRO A 139 -8.68 3.06 20.80
N ASP A 140 -7.85 2.08 20.43
CA ASP A 140 -6.83 1.50 21.31
C ASP A 140 -5.50 2.28 21.31
N ILE A 141 -5.32 3.23 20.38
CA ILE A 141 -4.12 4.08 20.28
C ILE A 141 -4.56 5.50 19.94
N GLN A 142 -4.37 6.42 20.88
CA GLN A 142 -4.66 7.84 20.75
C GLN A 142 -3.35 8.61 20.68
N VAL A 143 -2.98 9.08 19.49
CA VAL A 143 -1.74 9.82 19.27
C VAL A 143 -1.97 11.31 19.53
N ALA A 144 -1.14 11.90 20.38
CA ALA A 144 -1.08 13.33 20.61
C ALA A 144 0.04 14.00 19.80
N GLU A 145 1.17 13.30 19.63
CA GLU A 145 2.33 13.77 18.87
C GLU A 145 2.97 12.62 18.06
N PRO A 146 3.38 12.87 16.80
CA PRO A 146 3.20 14.12 16.06
C PRO A 146 1.73 14.37 15.68
N VAL A 147 1.39 15.62 15.38
CA VAL A 147 0.11 15.96 14.74
C VAL A 147 0.21 15.76 13.23
N SER A 148 -0.92 15.50 12.59
CA SER A 148 -1.02 15.37 11.14
C SER A 148 -0.40 16.58 10.42
N GLY A 149 0.47 16.31 9.44
CA GLY A 149 1.17 17.32 8.65
C GLY A 149 2.37 17.97 9.35
N ALA A 150 2.76 17.50 10.54
CA ALA A 150 3.91 18.05 11.24
C ALA A 150 5.20 17.85 10.43
N ALA A 151 6.07 18.87 10.42
CA ALA A 151 7.44 18.73 9.94
C ALA A 151 8.30 18.10 11.06
N ILE A 152 8.94 16.98 10.77
CA ILE A 152 9.74 16.21 11.73
C ILE A 152 11.21 16.16 11.33
N SER A 153 12.07 16.00 12.32
CA SER A 153 13.51 15.76 12.20
C SER A 153 13.92 14.61 13.12
N SER A 154 15.08 14.00 12.90
CA SER A 154 15.54 12.87 13.71
C SER A 154 16.28 13.32 14.98
N PRO A 155 15.93 12.81 16.17
CA PRO A 155 14.78 11.92 16.45
C PRO A 155 13.45 12.69 16.50
N VAL A 156 12.35 12.02 16.15
CA VAL A 156 11.00 12.55 16.31
C VAL A 156 10.45 12.16 17.67
N THR A 157 9.97 13.14 18.44
CA THR A 157 9.25 12.88 19.69
C THR A 157 7.84 12.40 19.38
N VAL A 158 7.42 11.33 20.05
CA VAL A 158 6.08 10.77 19.95
C VAL A 158 5.43 10.69 21.32
N GLY A 159 4.11 10.77 21.35
CA GLY A 159 3.36 10.73 22.60
C GLY A 159 1.87 10.54 22.41
N GLY A 160 1.22 9.99 23.42
CA GLY A 160 -0.20 9.68 23.38
C GLY A 160 -0.60 8.72 24.48
N GLU A 161 -1.71 8.01 24.26
CA GLU A 161 -2.20 6.95 25.13
C GLU A 161 -2.49 5.70 24.31
N ALA A 162 -2.18 4.52 24.84
CA ALA A 162 -2.45 3.26 24.15
C ALA A 162 -2.81 2.13 25.11
N VAL A 163 -3.54 1.15 24.59
CA VAL A 163 -3.76 -0.15 25.19
C VAL A 163 -3.37 -1.26 24.20
N ALA A 164 -2.34 -2.00 24.57
CA ALA A 164 -1.76 -3.04 23.72
C ALA A 164 -1.40 -4.26 24.55
N PHE A 165 -1.10 -5.39 23.90
CA PHE A 165 -0.58 -6.55 24.61
C PHE A 165 0.73 -6.17 25.34
N GLU A 166 0.76 -6.32 26.67
CA GLU A 166 1.85 -5.88 27.55
C GLU A 166 2.21 -4.38 27.43
N GLY A 167 1.35 -3.57 26.82
CA GLY A 167 1.57 -2.15 26.55
C GLY A 167 2.53 -1.88 25.38
N ASN A 168 2.95 -2.90 24.63
CA ASN A 168 3.93 -2.73 23.57
C ASN A 168 3.29 -2.13 22.30
N VAL A 169 3.74 -0.93 21.95
CA VAL A 169 3.41 -0.27 20.68
C VAL A 169 4.70 -0.06 19.91
N VAL A 170 4.77 -0.57 18.69
CA VAL A 170 5.92 -0.35 17.80
C VAL A 170 5.67 0.93 17.01
N VAL A 171 6.61 1.86 17.05
CA VAL A 171 6.53 3.10 16.28
C VAL A 171 7.50 3.00 15.12
N GLN A 172 7.00 3.19 13.90
CA GLN A 172 7.80 3.23 12.68
C GLN A 172 7.71 4.62 12.04
N VAL A 173 8.85 5.16 11.62
CA VAL A 173 8.90 6.29 10.69
C VAL A 173 9.06 5.72 9.30
N ARG A 174 8.08 5.94 8.43
CA ARG A 174 8.10 5.49 7.03
C ARG A 174 8.24 6.65 6.07
N GLY A 175 9.04 6.44 5.03
CA GLY A 175 9.04 7.29 3.85
C GLY A 175 7.77 7.07 3.03
N VAL A 176 7.48 8.02 2.13
CA VAL A 176 6.29 7.95 1.29
C VAL A 176 6.21 6.68 0.42
N ASP A 177 7.36 6.13 0.03
CA ASP A 177 7.48 4.91 -0.77
C ASP A 177 7.27 3.61 0.04
N GLY A 178 7.05 3.73 1.36
CA GLY A 178 6.86 2.59 2.27
C GLY A 178 8.12 2.14 3.00
N ASP A 179 9.29 2.67 2.67
CA ASP A 179 10.56 2.33 3.34
C ASP A 179 10.51 2.67 4.84
N VAL A 180 10.93 1.72 5.69
CA VAL A 180 11.12 1.96 7.12
C VAL A 180 12.43 2.69 7.37
N LEU A 181 12.33 3.97 7.76
CA LEU A 181 13.46 4.85 8.00
C LEU A 181 13.99 4.74 9.44
N GLY A 182 13.12 4.36 10.38
CA GLY A 182 13.41 4.18 11.78
C GLY A 182 12.29 3.43 12.49
N GLN A 183 12.63 2.70 13.55
CA GLN A 183 11.65 1.94 14.33
C GLN A 183 12.12 1.79 15.77
N GLU A 184 11.27 2.13 16.74
CA GLU A 184 11.52 1.91 18.16
C GLU A 184 10.20 1.57 18.87
N PRO A 185 10.22 0.76 19.93
CA PRO A 185 9.04 0.50 20.75
C PRO A 185 8.80 1.62 21.76
N VAL A 186 7.53 1.88 22.06
CA VAL A 186 7.08 2.66 23.22
C VAL A 186 6.13 1.83 24.08
N THR A 187 5.93 2.25 25.32
CA THR A 187 5.11 1.50 26.29
C THR A 187 3.91 2.32 26.72
N GLY A 188 2.71 1.86 26.32
CA GLY A 188 1.43 2.31 26.86
C GLY A 188 0.94 1.39 27.99
N SER A 189 -0.37 1.16 28.06
CA SER A 189 -0.97 0.25 29.04
C SER A 189 -1.07 -1.18 28.52
N GLY A 190 -0.68 -2.14 29.38
CA GLY A 190 -1.00 -3.57 29.21
C GLY A 190 -2.28 -4.00 29.94
N GLY A 191 -2.99 -3.05 30.56
CA GLY A 191 -4.25 -3.27 31.27
C GLY A 191 -5.48 -3.06 30.36
N PRO A 192 -6.69 -2.99 30.94
CA PRO A 192 -7.92 -2.76 30.17
C PRO A 192 -8.11 -1.28 29.77
N ASP A 193 -7.48 -0.35 30.48
CA ASP A 193 -7.61 1.09 30.28
C ASP A 193 -6.43 1.63 29.47
N LEU A 194 -6.67 2.69 28.69
CA LEU A 194 -5.62 3.46 28.03
C LEU A 194 -4.59 3.96 29.06
N GLY A 195 -3.31 3.91 28.69
CA GLY A 195 -2.23 4.48 29.49
C GLY A 195 -1.24 5.26 28.63
N PRO A 196 -0.58 6.26 29.21
CA PRO A 196 0.29 7.16 28.47
C PRO A 196 1.51 6.44 27.93
N PHE A 197 1.95 6.82 26.73
CA PHE A 197 3.25 6.49 26.17
C PHE A 197 3.97 7.76 25.72
N SER A 198 5.29 7.72 25.69
CA SER A 198 6.13 8.73 25.06
C SER A 198 7.49 8.13 24.71
N GLY A 199 8.14 8.66 23.68
CA GLY A 199 9.47 8.24 23.26
C GLY A 199 10.06 9.16 22.18
N ASP A 200 11.34 8.93 21.88
CA ASP A 200 12.05 9.59 20.80
C ASP A 200 12.48 8.53 19.78
N ILE A 201 12.01 8.67 18.54
CA ILE A 201 12.24 7.68 17.48
C ILE A 201 13.32 8.22 16.55
N ALA A 202 14.50 7.60 16.61
CA ALA A 202 15.57 7.90 15.66
C ALA A 202 15.23 7.29 14.29
N PHE A 203 15.45 8.07 13.23
CA PHE A 203 15.30 7.62 11.85
C PHE A 203 16.39 8.18 10.95
N THR A 204 16.59 7.52 9.82
CA THR A 204 17.48 7.99 8.74
C THR A 204 16.75 9.05 7.94
N ASP A 205 17.29 10.26 7.90
CA ASP A 205 16.72 11.38 7.16
C ASP A 205 16.70 11.09 5.65
N PRO A 206 15.51 11.02 5.01
CA PRO A 206 15.38 10.80 3.58
C PRO A 206 15.61 12.09 2.76
N GLY A 207 15.84 13.23 3.41
CA GLY A 207 15.83 14.55 2.82
C GLY A 207 14.41 15.15 2.81
N SER A 208 14.13 16.09 1.92
CA SER A 208 12.82 16.71 1.82
C SER A 208 11.79 15.76 1.19
N GLY A 209 10.64 15.59 1.84
CA GLY A 209 9.54 14.78 1.30
C GLY A 209 8.41 14.59 2.30
N GLN A 210 7.45 13.74 1.93
CA GLN A 210 6.37 13.28 2.80
C GLN A 210 6.67 11.88 3.36
N GLY A 211 5.93 11.50 4.38
CA GLY A 211 5.95 10.16 4.96
C GLY A 211 4.89 10.03 6.03
N ALA A 212 5.00 9.00 6.86
CA ALA A 212 4.11 8.83 7.99
C ALA A 212 4.83 8.26 9.22
N VAL A 213 4.31 8.59 10.40
CA VAL A 213 4.63 7.88 11.64
C VAL A 213 3.51 6.88 11.90
N LEU A 214 3.86 5.59 11.95
CA LEU A 214 2.94 4.49 12.19
C LEU A 214 3.09 4.03 13.64
N PHE A 215 1.97 3.85 14.33
CA PHE A 215 1.88 3.23 15.66
C PHE A 215 1.17 1.90 15.51
N LEU A 216 1.88 0.81 15.80
CA LEU A 216 1.53 -0.54 15.42
C LEU A 216 1.39 -1.42 16.66
N THR A 217 0.35 -2.25 16.69
CA THR A 217 0.20 -3.34 17.66
C THR A 217 0.14 -4.67 16.95
N TYR A 218 0.79 -5.68 17.53
CA TYR A 218 0.92 -7.00 16.94
C TYR A 218 0.27 -8.05 17.82
N SER A 219 -0.25 -9.10 17.19
CA SER A 219 -0.84 -10.22 17.90
C SER A 219 0.22 -10.99 18.67
N ALA A 220 -0.05 -11.23 19.96
CA ALA A 220 0.80 -12.08 20.79
C ALA A 220 0.78 -13.55 20.33
N MET A 221 -0.21 -13.95 19.53
CA MET A 221 -0.37 -15.33 19.07
C MET A 221 0.60 -15.68 17.94
N ASP A 222 0.72 -14.81 16.94
CA ASP A 222 1.43 -15.11 15.69
C ASP A 222 2.30 -13.95 15.16
N GLY A 223 2.31 -12.80 15.85
CA GLY A 223 3.06 -11.62 15.44
C GLY A 223 2.49 -10.88 14.24
N SER A 224 1.28 -11.21 13.79
CA SER A 224 0.58 -10.46 12.74
C SER A 224 0.21 -9.06 13.21
N LEU A 225 0.16 -8.10 12.29
CA LEU A 225 -0.29 -6.74 12.58
C LEU A 225 -1.79 -6.77 12.94
N GLU A 226 -2.16 -6.22 14.11
CA GLU A 226 -3.55 -6.12 14.55
C GLU A 226 -4.14 -4.73 14.30
N GLN A 227 -3.39 -3.66 14.57
CA GLN A 227 -3.85 -2.28 14.38
C GLN A 227 -2.73 -1.35 13.95
N VAL A 228 -3.10 -0.30 13.20
CA VAL A 228 -2.19 0.77 12.80
C VAL A 228 -2.86 2.14 12.95
N VAL A 229 -2.18 3.08 13.61
CA VAL A 229 -2.45 4.51 13.48
C VAL A 229 -1.38 5.10 12.58
N ALA A 230 -1.76 5.68 11.46
CA ALA A 230 -0.86 6.36 10.55
C ALA A 230 -1.10 7.87 10.61
N VAL A 231 -0.05 8.61 10.97
CA VAL A 231 -0.06 10.08 11.01
C VAL A 231 0.83 10.61 9.90
N PRO A 232 0.30 11.36 8.90
CA PRO A 232 1.12 11.92 7.85
C PRO A 232 2.05 13.00 8.42
N VAL A 233 3.29 13.05 7.93
CA VAL A 233 4.33 14.00 8.34
C VAL A 233 5.15 14.44 7.14
N GLY A 234 5.84 15.57 7.29
CA GLY A 234 6.85 16.04 6.35
C GLY A 234 8.25 15.91 6.92
N PHE A 235 9.23 15.64 6.07
CA PHE A 235 10.65 15.65 6.44
C PHE A 235 11.27 17.01 6.09
N GLY A 236 11.90 17.64 7.08
CA GLY A 236 12.69 18.84 6.87
C GLY A 236 14.12 18.47 6.46
N GLY A 237 14.45 18.64 5.18
CA GLY A 237 15.80 18.41 4.65
C GLY A 237 16.82 19.48 5.01
#